data_AF-A0A960E5G9-F1
#
_entry.id   AF-A0A960E5G9-F1
#
_cell.length_a   1.000
_cell.length_b   1.000
_cell.length_c   1.000
_cell.angle_alpha   90.00
_cell.angle_beta   90.00
_cell.angle_gamma   90.00
#
_symmetry.space_group_name_H-M   'P 1'
#
loop_
_entity.id
_entity.type
_entity.pdbx_description
1 polymer ?
#
loop_
_entity_poly.entity_id
_entity_poly.type
_entity_poly.pdbx_seq_one_letter_code
_entity_poly.pdbx_strand_id
1 'polypeptide(L)'
;MATPTVPVHKMRPNDPCWCGSGQKFKRCHRPSTERVRPGALTPMRSVPAEIERPHYAEHGGTDDRDEPMVKDAETLDAMRRTGRAAAEILRQVGDAIAPGVTT
;
A
#
# COMPACT_ATOMS: atom_id res chain seq x y z
N MET A 1 -19.58 8.43 -12.96
CA MET A 1 -19.77 6.99 -12.67
C MET A 1 -19.87 6.85 -11.16
N ALA A 2 -20.91 6.18 -10.65
CA ALA A 2 -21.13 6.08 -9.20
C ALA A 2 -19.97 5.35 -8.54
N THR A 3 -19.28 6.00 -7.60
CA THR A 3 -18.22 5.38 -6.81
C THR A 3 -18.81 4.16 -6.10
N PRO A 4 -18.31 2.93 -6.35
CA PRO A 4 -18.86 1.77 -5.68
C PRO A 4 -18.66 1.91 -4.17
N THR A 5 -19.75 1.90 -3.43
CA THR A 5 -19.74 1.90 -1.97
C THR A 5 -19.13 0.58 -1.48
N VAL A 6 -17.90 0.64 -0.97
CA VAL A 6 -17.25 -0.50 -0.36
C VAL A 6 -18.02 -0.87 0.91
N PRO A 7 -18.55 -2.10 1.03
CA PRO A 7 -19.26 -2.50 2.24
C PRO A 7 -18.31 -2.54 3.44
N VAL A 8 -18.71 -1.87 4.52
CA VAL A 8 -17.96 -1.79 5.80
C VAL A 8 -17.98 -3.14 6.56
N HIS A 9 -18.69 -4.14 6.04
CA HIS A 9 -18.83 -5.48 6.61
C HIS A 9 -18.25 -6.54 5.68
N LYS A 10 -17.87 -7.69 6.25
CA LYS A 10 -17.38 -8.86 5.51
C LYS A 10 -18.41 -9.32 4.47
N MET A 11 -18.06 -9.21 3.18
CA MET A 11 -18.93 -9.67 2.08
C MET A 11 -19.22 -11.17 2.18
N ARG A 12 -20.50 -11.50 2.10
CA ARG A 12 -21.01 -12.86 2.01
C ARG A 12 -21.01 -13.30 0.56
N PRO A 13 -20.93 -14.62 0.28
CA PRO A 13 -20.90 -15.15 -1.08
C PRO A 13 -22.01 -14.65 -2.02
N ASN A 14 -23.20 -14.34 -1.50
CA ASN A 14 -24.33 -13.90 -2.32
C ASN A 14 -24.51 -12.37 -2.39
N ASP A 15 -23.71 -11.58 -1.69
CA ASP A 15 -23.83 -10.11 -1.68
C ASP A 15 -23.47 -9.53 -3.06
N PRO A 16 -23.98 -8.33 -3.43
CA PRO A 16 -23.54 -7.62 -4.62
C PRO A 16 -22.02 -7.42 -4.61
N CYS A 17 -21.37 -7.67 -5.74
CA CYS A 17 -19.92 -7.52 -5.83
C CYS A 17 -19.50 -6.05 -5.74
N TRP A 18 -18.49 -5.77 -4.91
CA TRP A 18 -17.95 -4.42 -4.67
C TRP A 18 -17.44 -3.71 -5.93
N CYS A 19 -17.11 -4.43 -7.00
CA CYS A 19 -16.66 -3.84 -8.26
C CYS A 19 -17.78 -3.20 -9.10
N GLY A 20 -19.05 -3.28 -8.66
CA GLY A 20 -20.19 -2.69 -9.38
C GLY A 20 -20.64 -3.49 -10.62
N SER A 21 -20.17 -4.72 -10.81
CA SER A 21 -20.51 -5.56 -11.98
C SER A 21 -21.95 -6.06 -12.04
N GLY A 22 -22.77 -5.83 -11.01
CA GLY A 22 -24.11 -6.38 -10.87
C GLY A 22 -24.16 -7.89 -10.53
N GLN A 23 -23.01 -8.56 -10.45
CA GLN A 23 -22.92 -9.99 -10.15
C GLN A 23 -22.83 -10.26 -8.64
N LYS A 24 -23.20 -11.49 -8.22
CA LYS A 24 -22.95 -11.98 -6.86
C LYS A 24 -21.44 -12.05 -6.59
N PHE A 25 -20.99 -11.65 -5.41
CA PHE A 25 -19.59 -11.67 -4.99
C PHE A 25 -18.93 -13.02 -5.28
N LYS A 26 -19.59 -14.14 -4.95
CA LYS A 26 -19.06 -15.50 -5.18
C LYS A 26 -18.79 -15.86 -6.64
N ARG A 27 -19.45 -15.20 -7.58
CA ARG A 27 -19.31 -15.45 -9.02
C ARG A 27 -18.38 -14.45 -9.71
N CYS A 28 -18.09 -13.32 -9.07
CA CYS A 28 -17.33 -12.23 -9.67
C CYS A 28 -15.91 -12.14 -9.09
N HIS A 29 -15.78 -11.91 -7.79
CA HIS A 29 -14.49 -11.69 -7.12
C HIS A 29 -14.32 -12.56 -5.87
N ARG A 30 -14.99 -13.74 -5.80
CA ARG A 30 -14.71 -14.68 -4.71
C ARG A 30 -13.22 -14.95 -4.74
N PRO A 31 -12.46 -14.58 -3.69
CA PRO A 31 -11.04 -14.85 -3.71
C PRO A 31 -10.87 -16.36 -3.85
N SER A 32 -9.89 -16.76 -4.66
CA SER A 32 -9.26 -18.05 -4.41
C SER A 32 -8.82 -18.03 -2.95
N THR A 33 -9.22 -19.04 -2.18
CA THR A 33 -8.73 -19.23 -0.82
C THR A 33 -7.32 -19.83 -0.82
N GLU A 34 -6.73 -20.04 -1.98
CA GLU A 34 -5.35 -20.48 -2.10
C GLU A 34 -4.41 -19.39 -1.59
N ARG A 35 -3.35 -19.83 -0.93
CA ARG A 35 -2.32 -18.95 -0.41
C ARG A 35 -1.55 -18.32 -1.57
N VAL A 36 -1.29 -17.01 -1.47
CA VAL A 36 -0.37 -16.31 -2.38
C VAL A 36 1.01 -16.97 -2.32
N ARG A 37 1.62 -17.20 -3.48
CA ARG A 37 2.97 -17.72 -3.61
C ARG A 37 3.92 -16.59 -4.01
N PRO A 38 5.20 -16.62 -3.58
CA PRO A 38 6.18 -15.63 -4.02
C PRO A 38 6.31 -15.59 -5.56
N GLY A 39 6.39 -14.39 -6.12
CA GLY A 39 6.62 -14.15 -7.55
C GLY A 39 8.10 -13.94 -7.88
N ALA A 40 8.41 -13.74 -9.16
CA ALA A 40 9.75 -13.36 -9.60
C ALA A 40 10.01 -11.87 -9.30
N LEU A 41 11.18 -11.56 -8.75
CA LEU A 41 11.58 -10.18 -8.45
C LEU A 41 12.22 -9.53 -9.68
N THR A 42 11.88 -8.26 -9.91
CA THR A 42 12.59 -7.43 -10.90
C THR A 42 13.97 -7.04 -10.37
N PRO A 43 14.90 -6.59 -11.25
CA PRO A 43 16.13 -5.93 -10.81
C PRO A 43 15.85 -4.75 -9.86
N MET A 44 16.82 -4.42 -9.00
CA MET A 44 16.73 -3.31 -8.06
C MET A 44 16.61 -1.98 -8.81
N ARG A 45 15.65 -1.13 -8.41
CA ARG A 45 15.50 0.22 -8.95
C ARG A 45 16.55 1.15 -8.34
N SER A 46 17.17 1.99 -9.16
CA SER A 46 18.17 2.97 -8.72
C SER A 46 17.50 4.16 -8.03
N VAL A 47 18.19 4.69 -7.01
CA VAL A 47 17.82 5.92 -6.32
C VAL A 47 18.94 6.94 -6.60
N PRO A 48 18.63 8.15 -7.11
CA PRO A 48 19.62 9.19 -7.36
C PRO A 48 20.47 9.52 -6.12
N ALA A 49 21.75 9.85 -6.33
CA ALA A 49 22.75 10.00 -5.27
C ALA A 49 22.53 11.24 -4.40
N GLU A 50 21.81 12.23 -4.92
CA GLU A 50 21.43 13.46 -4.22
C GLU A 50 20.35 13.25 -3.15
N ILE A 51 19.65 12.11 -3.16
CA ILE A 51 18.64 11.78 -2.15
C ILE A 51 19.34 11.16 -0.94
N GLU A 52 19.19 11.79 0.22
CA GLU A 52 19.73 11.29 1.48
C GLU A 52 19.22 9.86 1.75
N ARG A 53 20.17 8.95 1.98
CA ARG A 53 19.89 7.53 2.21
C ARG A 53 19.86 7.25 3.72
N PRO A 54 18.90 6.47 4.21
CA PRO A 54 18.95 6.01 5.59
C PRO A 54 20.14 5.05 5.79
N HIS A 55 20.69 5.01 7.01
CA HIS A 55 21.85 4.17 7.34
C HIS A 55 21.69 2.69 6.93
N TYR A 56 20.49 2.14 7.04
CA TYR A 56 20.20 0.74 6.72
C TYR A 56 20.16 0.43 5.21
N ALA A 57 20.21 1.45 4.33
CA ALA A 57 20.07 1.25 2.90
C ALA A 57 21.24 0.46 2.25
N GLU A 58 22.38 0.33 2.96
CA GLU A 58 23.57 -0.38 2.47
C GLU A 58 23.74 -1.77 3.11
N HIS A 59 23.37 -1.92 4.38
CA HIS A 59 23.65 -3.14 5.14
C HIS A 59 22.42 -4.02 5.38
N GLY A 60 21.21 -3.48 5.20
CA GLY A 60 19.95 -4.17 5.45
C GLY A 60 19.64 -4.37 6.93
N GLY A 61 18.36 -4.52 7.27
CA GLY A 61 17.90 -4.68 8.65
C GLY A 61 17.42 -3.39 9.31
N THR A 62 17.12 -3.48 10.59
CA THR A 62 16.72 -2.34 11.43
C THR A 62 17.71 -2.24 12.58
N ASP A 63 18.26 -1.05 12.79
CA ASP A 63 19.03 -0.77 13.99
C ASP A 63 18.08 -0.32 15.11
N ASP A 64 18.31 -0.81 16.32
CA ASP A 64 17.65 -0.28 17.51
C ASP A 64 18.14 1.15 17.72
N ARG A 65 17.23 2.12 17.54
CA ARG A 65 17.52 3.53 17.76
C ARG A 65 17.11 3.91 19.17
N ASP A 66 18.06 4.39 19.95
CA ASP A 66 17.77 5.10 21.20
C ASP A 66 17.27 6.51 20.87
N GLU A 67 15.96 6.61 20.60
CA GLU A 67 15.28 7.86 20.28
C GLU A 67 14.10 8.13 21.22
N PRO A 68 13.84 9.39 21.59
CA PRO A 68 12.72 9.72 22.46
C PRO A 68 11.40 9.43 21.75
N MET A 69 10.46 8.82 22.49
CA MET A 69 9.11 8.53 22.00
C MET A 69 8.31 9.81 21.72
N VAL A 70 8.56 10.88 22.48
CA VAL A 70 7.95 12.19 22.27
C VAL A 70 8.88 13.03 21.39
N LYS A 71 8.39 13.44 20.22
CA LYS A 71 9.15 14.22 19.25
C LYS A 71 9.01 15.72 19.51
N ASP A 72 10.07 16.48 19.23
CA ASP A 72 10.04 17.94 19.28
C ASP A 72 9.20 18.54 18.14
N ALA A 73 8.97 19.84 18.19
CA ALA A 73 8.15 20.55 17.20
C ALA A 73 8.72 20.47 15.79
N GLU A 74 10.04 20.58 15.64
CA GLU A 74 10.73 20.53 14.35
C GLU A 74 10.57 19.15 13.69
N THR A 75 10.78 18.08 14.46
CA THR A 75 10.59 16.70 14.03
C THR A 75 9.13 16.45 13.65
N LEU A 76 8.17 16.94 14.44
CA LEU A 76 6.75 16.82 14.11
C LEU A 76 6.41 17.53 12.79
N ASP A 77 6.99 18.70 12.51
CA ASP A 77 6.79 19.40 11.24
C ASP A 77 7.42 18.66 10.06
N ALA A 78 8.61 18.08 10.25
CA ALA A 78 9.22 17.17 9.27
C ALA A 78 8.31 15.96 9.01
N MET A 79 7.83 15.28 10.05
CA MET A 79 6.91 14.13 9.93
C MET A 79 5.62 14.51 9.19
N ARG A 80 5.04 15.67 9.46
CA ARG A 80 3.84 16.15 8.74
C ARG A 80 4.09 16.37 7.26
N ARG A 81 5.24 16.94 6.89
CA ARG A 81 5.63 17.12 5.48
C ARG A 81 5.80 15.76 4.78
N THR A 82 6.60 14.87 5.36
CA THR A 82 6.85 13.54 4.81
C THR A 82 5.58 12.70 4.73
N GLY A 83 4.74 12.73 5.76
CA GLY A 83 3.46 12.01 5.79
C GLY A 83 2.49 12.47 4.71
N ARG A 84 2.43 13.78 4.41
CA ARG A 84 1.64 14.29 3.28
C ARG A 84 2.14 13.76 1.94
N ALA A 85 3.45 13.78 1.70
CA ALA A 85 4.03 13.25 0.46
C ALA A 85 3.79 11.73 0.32
N ALA A 86 3.98 10.97 1.40
CA ALA A 86 3.71 9.53 1.41
C ALA A 86 2.24 9.21 1.12
N ALA A 87 1.31 10.00 1.66
CA ALA A 87 -0.13 9.84 1.39
C ALA A 87 -0.47 10.11 -0.09
N GLU A 88 0.15 11.12 -0.70
CA GLU A 88 -0.01 11.40 -2.14
C GLU A 88 0.48 10.24 -3.01
N ILE A 89 1.68 9.72 -2.72
CA ILE A 89 2.24 8.57 -3.42
C ILE A 89 1.33 7.34 -3.28
N LEU A 90 0.85 7.06 -2.06
CA LEU A 90 -0.06 5.94 -1.81
C LEU A 90 -1.36 6.07 -2.62
N ARG A 91 -1.91 7.29 -2.72
CA ARG A 91 -3.10 7.55 -3.53
C ARG A 91 -2.83 7.27 -5.02
N GLN A 92 -1.69 7.73 -5.54
CA GLN A 92 -1.30 7.49 -6.93
C GLN A 92 -1.09 5.98 -7.22
N VAL A 93 -0.49 5.23 -6.29
CA VAL A 93 -0.38 3.77 -6.41
C VAL A 93 -1.77 3.13 -6.38
N GLY A 94 -2.67 3.64 -5.53
CA GLY A 94 -4.06 3.21 -5.47
C GLY A 94 -4.80 3.35 -6.80
N ASP A 95 -4.57 4.43 -7.54
CA ASP A 95 -5.17 4.68 -8.85
C ASP A 95 -4.75 3.61 -9.90
N ALA A 96 -3.62 2.92 -9.71
CA ALA A 96 -3.14 1.87 -10.59
C ALA A 96 -3.69 0.46 -10.25
N ILE A 97 -4.44 0.29 -9.15
CA ILE A 97 -4.92 -1.02 -8.70
C ILE A 97 -6.08 -1.50 -9.58
N ALA A 98 -5.82 -2.53 -10.39
CA ALA A 98 -6.83 -3.16 -11.24
C ALA A 98 -6.55 -4.66 -11.45
N PRO A 99 -7.56 -5.48 -11.83
CA PRO A 99 -7.34 -6.87 -12.20
C PRO A 99 -6.26 -7.03 -13.28
N GLY A 100 -5.30 -7.92 -13.05
CA GLY A 100 -4.20 -8.21 -13.98
C GLY A 100 -2.94 -7.36 -13.77
N VAL A 101 -2.97 -6.35 -12.90
CA VAL A 101 -1.78 -5.55 -12.54
C VAL A 101 -0.90 -6.32 -11.55
N THR A 102 0.41 -6.31 -11.78
CA THR A 102 1.42 -6.98 -10.92
C THR A 102 1.86 -6.09 -9.77
N THR A 103 2.26 -6.71 -8.65
CA THR A 103 2.95 -6.07 -7.51
C THR A 103 4.46 -6.15 -7.69
#